data_AF-A0A9E3BJW7-F1
#
_entry.id   AF-A0A9E3BJW7-F1
#
_cell.length_a   1.000
_cell.length_b   1.000
_cell.length_c   1.000
_cell.angle_alpha   90.00
_cell.angle_beta   90.00
_cell.angle_gamma   90.00
#
_symmetry.space_group_name_H-M   'P 1'
#
loop_
_entity.id
_entity.type
_entity.pdbx_description
1 polymer ?
#
loop_
_entity_poly.entity_id
_entity_poly.type
_entity_poly.pdbx_seq_one_letter_code
_entity_poly.pdbx_strand_id
1 'polypeptide(L)'
;MHWLGQWGPVWAAAAWAVVVAVAGGVATRLGPWYDNLRKPSWQPPDWLFGPAWTLIFGLTAASGVLAWWGAADGAQRWLTVGLF
;
A
#
# COMPACT_ATOMS: atom_id res chain seq x y z
N MET A 1 4.26 30.16 4.64
CA MET A 1 3.69 29.20 3.66
C MET A 1 4.64 28.00 3.42
N HIS A 2 5.17 27.37 4.48
CA HIS A 2 6.05 26.18 4.40
C HIS A 2 5.27 24.87 4.58
N TRP A 3 4.06 24.94 5.14
CA TRP A 3 3.22 23.79 5.45
C TRP A 3 2.66 23.04 4.23
N LEU A 4 2.56 23.66 3.05
CA LEU A 4 1.98 22.99 1.88
C LEU A 4 2.99 22.07 1.18
N GLY A 5 4.30 22.37 1.26
CA GLY A 5 5.34 21.59 0.58
C GLY A 5 5.60 20.21 1.19
N GLN A 6 5.41 20.06 2.51
CA GLN A 6 5.65 18.79 3.21
C GLN A 6 4.60 17.70 2.93
N TRP A 7 3.39 18.07 2.49
CA TRP A 7 2.32 17.10 2.19
C TRP A 7 2.42 16.48 0.80
N GLY A 8 3.26 17.02 -0.08
CA GLY A 8 3.43 16.48 -1.44
C GLY A 8 3.72 14.97 -1.46
N PRO A 9 4.72 14.49 -0.70
CA PRO A 9 5.01 13.06 -0.58
C PRO A 9 3.85 12.24 0.01
N VAL A 10 3.09 12.80 0.95
CA VAL A 10 1.92 12.13 1.56
C VAL A 10 0.85 11.87 0.50
N TRP A 11 0.48 12.89 -0.27
CA TRP A 11 -0.51 12.74 -1.33
C TRP A 11 -0.03 11.83 -2.45
N ALA A 12 1.25 11.91 -2.83
CA ALA A 12 1.85 11.03 -3.82
C ALA A 12 1.81 9.55 -3.37
N ALA A 13 2.23 9.27 -2.13
CA ALA A 13 2.21 7.91 -1.58
C ALA A 13 0.79 7.38 -1.41
N ALA A 14 -0.16 8.21 -0.95
CA ALA A 14 -1.56 7.83 -0.82
C ALA A 14 -2.19 7.54 -2.19
N ALA A 15 -1.94 8.39 -3.19
CA ALA A 15 -2.42 8.15 -4.56
C ALA A 15 -1.83 6.85 -5.13
N TRP A 16 -0.54 6.62 -4.94
CA TRP A 16 0.11 5.37 -5.38
C TRP A 16 -0.48 4.14 -4.69
N ALA A 17 -0.66 4.18 -3.37
CA ALA A 17 -1.29 3.10 -2.62
C ALA A 17 -2.70 2.77 -3.12
N VAL A 18 -3.51 3.80 -3.45
CA VAL A 18 -4.85 3.60 -4.04
C VAL A 18 -4.75 2.97 -5.42
N VAL A 19 -3.83 3.42 -6.27
CA VAL A 19 -3.62 2.83 -7.61
C VAL A 19 -3.28 1.35 -7.49
N VAL A 20 -2.33 0.99 -6.62
CA VAL A 20 -1.93 -0.41 -6.41
C VAL A 20 -3.09 -1.24 -5.84
N ALA A 21 -3.81 -0.72 -4.85
CA ALA A 21 -4.95 -1.42 -4.24
C ALA A 21 -6.07 -1.69 -5.26
N VAL A 22 -6.42 -0.70 -6.07
CA VAL A 22 -7.44 -0.83 -7.11
C VAL A 22 -6.98 -1.79 -8.21
N ALA A 23 -5.73 -1.66 -8.68
CA ALA A 23 -5.18 -2.55 -9.70
C ALA A 23 -5.17 -4.00 -9.22
N GLY A 24 -4.69 -4.26 -8.01
CA GLY A 24 -4.69 -5.59 -7.40
C GLY A 24 -6.11 -6.14 -7.19
N GLY A 25 -7.04 -5.29 -6.75
CA GLY A 25 -8.46 -5.66 -6.58
C GLY A 25 -9.12 -6.06 -7.90
N VAL A 26 -8.89 -5.29 -8.97
CA VAL A 26 -9.42 -5.58 -10.32
C VAL A 26 -8.77 -6.81 -10.94
N ALA A 27 -7.46 -7.02 -10.70
CA ALA A 27 -6.74 -8.19 -11.20
C ALA A 27 -7.14 -9.48 -10.49
N THR A 28 -7.57 -9.39 -9.22
CA THR A 28 -7.95 -10.56 -8.41
C THR A 28 -9.33 -11.06 -8.78
N ARG A 29 -9.39 -12.25 -9.40
CA ARG A 29 -10.66 -12.92 -9.76
C ARG A 29 -10.98 -14.06 -8.80
N LEU A 30 -11.88 -13.78 -7.86
CA LEU A 30 -12.52 -14.81 -7.05
C LEU A 30 -13.74 -15.38 -7.79
N GLY A 31 -14.17 -16.58 -7.38
CA GLY A 31 -15.31 -17.26 -7.97
C GLY A 31 -15.35 -18.74 -7.61
N PRO A 32 -16.07 -19.57 -8.39
CA PRO A 32 -16.34 -20.96 -8.02
C PRO A 32 -15.08 -21.79 -7.75
N TRP A 33 -13.97 -21.50 -8.44
CA TRP A 33 -12.71 -22.22 -8.20
C TRP A 33 -12.18 -22.00 -6.77
N TYR A 34 -12.30 -20.78 -6.24
CA TYR A 34 -11.82 -20.38 -4.92
C TYR A 34 -12.77 -20.85 -3.81
N ASP A 35 -14.07 -20.72 -4.06
CA ASP A 35 -15.11 -21.09 -3.09
C ASP A 35 -15.15 -22.60 -2.83
N ASN A 36 -14.80 -23.41 -3.84
CA ASN A 36 -14.77 -24.87 -3.74
C ASN A 36 -13.44 -25.44 -3.22
N LEU A 37 -12.46 -24.59 -2.86
CA LEU A 37 -11.23 -25.07 -2.25
C LEU A 37 -11.51 -25.69 -0.87
N ARG A 38 -10.77 -26.75 -0.53
CA ARG A 38 -10.69 -27.21 0.86
C ARG A 38 -9.82 -26.24 1.66
N LYS A 39 -10.47 -25.21 2.18
CA LYS A 39 -9.85 -24.18 3.02
C LYS A 39 -9.47 -24.76 4.39
N PRO A 40 -8.29 -24.46 4.94
CA PRO A 40 -7.93 -24.89 6.29
C PRO A 40 -8.79 -24.17 7.33
N SER A 41 -9.00 -24.78 8.50
CA SER A 41 -9.86 -24.23 9.57
C SER A 41 -9.37 -22.90 10.16
N TRP A 42 -8.10 -22.56 9.96
CA TRP A 42 -7.48 -21.31 10.42
C TRP A 42 -7.49 -20.19 9.37
N GLN A 43 -8.06 -20.43 8.18
CA GLN A 43 -8.17 -19.38 7.18
C GLN A 43 -9.06 -18.24 7.72
N PRO A 44 -8.62 -16.97 7.62
CA PRO A 44 -9.45 -15.84 7.99
C PRO A 44 -10.69 -15.72 7.07
N PRO A 45 -11.79 -15.14 7.56
CA PRO A 45 -12.97 -14.91 6.73
C PRO A 45 -12.67 -13.93 5.60
N ASP A 46 -13.33 -14.10 4.44
CA ASP A 46 -13.01 -13.37 3.20
C ASP A 46 -13.06 -11.84 3.35
N TRP A 47 -13.95 -11.31 4.21
CA TRP A 47 -14.04 -9.87 4.45
C TRP A 47 -12.80 -9.29 5.16
N LEU A 48 -12.04 -10.10 5.91
CA LEU A 48 -10.90 -9.62 6.70
C LEU A 48 -9.70 -9.24 5.80
N PHE A 49 -9.63 -9.78 4.59
CA PHE A 49 -8.59 -9.43 3.64
C PHE A 49 -8.64 -7.95 3.23
N GLY A 50 -9.84 -7.33 3.16
CA GLY A 50 -9.98 -5.91 2.84
C GLY A 50 -9.28 -4.99 3.87
N PRO A 51 -9.65 -5.06 5.16
CA PRO A 51 -8.96 -4.35 6.23
C PRO A 51 -7.48 -4.68 6.33
N ALA A 52 -7.08 -5.95 6.17
CA ALA A 52 -5.68 -6.35 6.22
C ALA A 52 -4.85 -5.67 5.14
N TRP A 53 -5.30 -5.69 3.87
CA TRP A 53 -4.61 -5.01 2.78
C TRP A 53 -4.61 -3.49 2.93
N THR A 54 -5.71 -2.92 3.44
CA THR A 54 -5.78 -1.48 3.74
C THR A 54 -4.70 -1.08 4.73
N LEU A 55 -4.53 -1.87 5.80
CA LEU A 55 -3.50 -1.63 6.80
C LEU A 55 -2.09 -1.77 6.20
N ILE A 56 -1.84 -2.82 5.42
CA ILE A 56 -0.54 -3.05 4.76
C ILE A 56 -0.19 -1.87 3.86
N PHE A 57 -1.07 -1.48 2.94
CA PHE A 57 -0.79 -0.37 2.02
C PHE A 57 -0.66 0.98 2.74
N GLY A 58 -1.47 1.21 3.79
CA GLY A 58 -1.35 2.40 4.63
C GLY A 58 0.00 2.48 5.35
N LEU A 59 0.45 1.38 5.93
CA LEU A 59 1.75 1.29 6.60
C LEU A 59 2.91 1.41 5.60
N THR A 60 2.80 0.82 4.41
CA THR A 60 3.80 0.98 3.35
C THR A 60 3.89 2.45 2.90
N ALA A 61 2.77 3.12 2.65
CA ALA A 61 2.76 4.54 2.29
C ALA A 61 3.36 5.40 3.41
N ALA A 62 2.99 5.15 4.67
CA ALA A 62 3.55 5.85 5.82
C ALA A 62 5.07 5.65 5.93
N SER A 63 5.55 4.41 5.76
CA SER A 63 6.98 4.09 5.76
C SER A 63 7.75 4.85 4.68
N GLY A 64 7.23 4.90 3.45
CA GLY A 64 7.85 5.64 2.34
C GLY A 64 7.91 7.15 2.58
N VAL A 65 6.85 7.73 3.15
CA VAL A 65 6.81 9.15 3.51
C VAL A 65 7.83 9.47 4.61
N LEU A 66 7.89 8.64 5.66
CA LEU A 66 8.84 8.82 6.77
C LEU A 66 10.30 8.70 6.26
N ALA A 67 10.57 7.74 5.38
CA ALA A 67 11.88 7.59 4.74
C ALA A 67 12.23 8.80 3.86
N TRP A 68 11.28 9.33 3.08
CA TRP A 68 11.48 10.52 2.26
C TRP A 68 11.82 11.76 3.10
N TRP A 69 11.14 11.95 4.24
CA TRP A 69 11.41 13.06 5.16
C TRP A 69 12.74 12.89 5.92
N GLY A 70 13.16 11.65 6.18
CA GLY A 70 14.44 11.33 6.84
C GLY A 70 15.66 11.31 5.92
N ALA A 71 15.47 11.40 4.59
CA ALA A 71 16.57 11.37 3.63
C ALA A 71 17.46 12.62 3.74
N ALA A 72 18.77 12.41 3.88
CA ALA A 72 19.78 13.47 4.07
C ALA A 72 20.09 14.22 2.77
N ASP A 73 19.96 13.56 1.61
CA ASP A 73 20.23 14.15 0.31
C ASP A 73 19.25 13.67 -0.78
N GLY A 74 19.42 14.22 -2.00
CA GLY A 74 18.62 13.87 -3.15
C GLY A 74 18.81 12.43 -3.62
N ALA A 75 20.02 11.86 -3.49
CA ALA A 75 20.29 10.48 -3.89
C ALA A 75 19.53 9.49 -3.00
N GLN A 76 19.51 9.73 -1.69
CA GLN A 76 18.71 8.94 -0.75
C GLN A 76 17.21 9.04 -1.02
N ARG A 77 16.72 10.23 -1.41
CA ARG A 77 15.32 10.38 -1.83
C ARG A 77 14.97 9.54 -3.06
N TRP A 78 15.85 9.51 -4.07
CA TRP A 78 15.66 8.65 -5.24
C TRP A 78 15.75 7.16 -4.90
N LEU A 79 16.64 6.78 -3.98
CA LEU A 79 16.70 5.42 -3.46
C LEU A 79 15.39 5.04 -2.76
N THR A 80 14.79 5.93 -1.96
CA THR A 80 13.46 5.70 -1.37
C THR A 80 12.43 5.43 -2.45
N VAL A 81 12.37 6.24 -3.51
CA VAL A 81 11.44 6.00 -4.62
C VAL A 81 11.71 4.66 -5.33
N GLY A 82 12.97 4.24 -5.45
CA GLY A 82 13.31 2.94 -6.06
C GLY A 82 12.98 1.72 -5.19
N LEU A 83 12.81 1.89 -3.88
CA LEU A 83 12.50 0.80 -2.94
C LEU A 83 11.00 0.54 -2.75
N PHE A 84 10.15 1.47 -3.16
CA PHE A 84 8.70 1.47 -2.95
C PHE A 84 7.95 1.48 -4.28
#